data_AF-A0A653TPT5-F1
#
_entry.id   AF-A0A653TPT5-F1
#
_cell.length_a   1.000
_cell.length_b   1.000
_cell.length_c   1.000
_cell.angle_alpha   90.00
_cell.angle_beta   90.00
_cell.angle_gamma   90.00
#
_symmetry.space_group_name_H-M   'P 1'
#
loop_
_entity.id
_entity.type
_entity.pdbx_description
1 polymer ?
#
loop_
_entity_poly.entity_id
_entity_poly.type
_entity_poly.pdbx_seq_one_letter_code
_entity_poly.pdbx_strand_id
1 'polypeptide(L)'
;MTTRTVQDISINLALRVDHCITCGVVFGVGDDFRARRKEDHRNYYCPNGHQQHYIKGSSQAEKLQAELERTRTREKNQREYAERERERRLKAERERAAARGQVTKIKNRVGNGVCPCCNRTFANLGRHISGQHPDFISK
;
A
#
# COMPACT_ATOMS: atom_id res chain seq x y z
N MET A 1 23.27 -32.94 -73.70
CA MET A 1 23.23 -31.52 -73.32
C MET A 1 21.92 -31.29 -72.58
N THR A 2 21.97 -31.17 -71.25
CA THR A 2 20.76 -31.08 -70.40
C THR A 2 20.33 -29.63 -70.30
N THR A 3 19.22 -29.26 -70.92
CA THR A 3 18.62 -27.93 -70.84
C THR A 3 18.13 -27.69 -69.42
N ARG A 4 18.72 -26.70 -68.72
CA ARG A 4 18.31 -26.29 -67.38
C ARG A 4 17.27 -25.18 -67.54
N THR A 5 16.01 -25.49 -67.26
CA THR A 5 14.94 -24.49 -67.24
C THR A 5 15.16 -23.58 -66.03
N VAL A 6 15.36 -22.29 -66.27
CA VAL A 6 15.41 -21.26 -65.21
C VAL A 6 13.99 -20.73 -65.05
N GLN A 7 13.48 -20.74 -63.82
CA GLN A 7 12.21 -20.08 -63.47
C GLN A 7 12.52 -18.81 -62.70
N ASP A 8 12.02 -17.68 -63.21
CA ASP A 8 12.10 -16.40 -62.53
C ASP A 8 10.95 -16.28 -61.53
N ILE A 9 11.29 -15.96 -60.28
CA ILE A 9 10.31 -15.72 -59.20
C ILE A 9 10.45 -14.27 -58.77
N SER A 10 9.34 -13.53 -58.79
CA SER A 10 9.24 -12.18 -58.25
C SER A 10 8.44 -12.19 -56.95
N ILE A 11 8.96 -11.54 -55.91
CA ILE A 11 8.29 -11.38 -54.62
C ILE A 11 8.21 -9.91 -54.22
N ASN A 12 7.07 -9.52 -53.65
CA ASN A 12 6.87 -8.22 -53.02
C ASN A 12 6.94 -8.39 -51.50
N LEU A 13 7.82 -7.65 -50.83
CA LEU A 13 8.05 -7.76 -49.39
C LEU A 13 7.89 -6.40 -48.71
N ALA A 14 7.04 -6.35 -47.68
CA ALA A 14 6.97 -5.21 -46.77
C ALA A 14 8.02 -5.34 -45.68
N LEU A 15 8.89 -4.34 -45.56
CA LEU A 15 9.93 -4.27 -44.54
C LEU A 15 9.62 -3.16 -43.53
N ARG A 16 9.85 -3.44 -42.25
CA ARG A 16 9.89 -2.44 -41.18
C ARG A 16 11.30 -2.06 -40.87
N VAL A 17 11.48 -0.77 -40.63
CA VAL A 17 12.74 -0.22 -40.14
C VAL A 17 12.90 -0.58 -38.67
N ASP A 18 14.05 -1.14 -38.34
CA ASP A 18 14.49 -1.39 -36.98
C ASP A 18 15.93 -0.92 -36.75
N HIS A 19 16.33 -0.86 -35.47
CA HIS A 19 17.62 -0.32 -35.05
C HIS A 19 18.37 -1.35 -34.19
N CYS A 20 19.68 -1.40 -34.35
CA CYS A 20 20.51 -2.14 -33.40
C CYS A 20 20.69 -1.37 -32.11
N ILE A 21 20.38 -2.01 -30.98
CA ILE A 21 20.55 -1.41 -29.64
C ILE A 21 22.02 -1.19 -29.25
N THR A 22 22.96 -1.88 -29.92
CA THR A 22 24.39 -1.82 -29.61
C THR A 22 25.14 -0.87 -30.54
N CYS A 23 25.02 -1.06 -31.86
CA CYS A 23 25.77 -0.25 -32.84
C CYS A 23 24.95 0.80 -33.58
N GLY A 24 23.63 0.88 -33.34
CA GLY A 24 22.76 1.89 -33.94
C GLY A 24 22.45 1.70 -35.43
N VAL A 25 22.93 0.63 -36.07
CA VAL A 25 22.65 0.40 -37.50
C VAL A 25 21.15 0.28 -37.74
N VAL A 26 20.67 0.95 -38.78
CA VAL A 26 19.28 0.93 -39.24
C VAL A 26 19.14 -0.17 -40.29
N PHE A 27 18.17 -1.08 -40.12
CA PHE A 27 17.98 -2.19 -41.05
C PHE A 27 16.50 -2.59 -41.19
N GLY A 28 16.19 -3.26 -42.30
CA GLY A 28 14.84 -3.75 -42.60
C GLY A 28 14.60 -5.16 -42.05
N VAL A 29 13.45 -5.37 -41.41
CA VAL A 29 12.95 -6.70 -41.00
C VAL A 29 11.55 -6.92 -41.54
N GLY A 30 11.20 -8.15 -41.90
CA GLY A 30 9.83 -8.49 -42.32
C GLY A 30 8.82 -8.28 -41.19
N ASP A 31 7.58 -7.92 -41.55
CA ASP A 31 6.51 -7.65 -40.58
C ASP A 31 6.23 -8.86 -39.67
N ASP A 32 6.08 -10.04 -40.26
CA ASP A 32 5.84 -11.29 -39.52
C ASP A 32 7.01 -11.65 -38.59
N PHE A 33 8.24 -11.38 -39.04
CA PHE A 33 9.42 -11.62 -38.23
C PHE A 33 9.39 -10.73 -36.98
N ARG A 34 9.12 -9.43 -37.16
CA ARG A 34 9.04 -8.48 -36.06
C ARG A 34 7.89 -8.80 -35.10
N ALA A 35 6.71 -9.16 -35.62
CA ALA A 35 5.56 -9.55 -34.80
C ALA A 35 5.89 -10.77 -33.93
N ARG A 36 6.40 -11.85 -34.56
CA ARG A 36 6.78 -13.08 -33.85
C ARG A 36 7.83 -12.83 -32.76
N ARG A 37 8.84 -12.00 -33.05
CA ARG A 37 9.90 -11.68 -32.09
C ARG A 37 9.41 -10.83 -30.91
N LYS A 38 8.37 -10.03 -31.11
CA LYS A 38 7.71 -9.29 -30.03
C LYS A 38 6.85 -10.19 -29.14
N GLU A 39 6.33 -11.28 -29.68
CA GLU A 39 5.53 -12.27 -28.95
C GLU A 39 6.40 -13.28 -28.20
N ASP A 40 7.38 -13.87 -28.88
CA ASP A 40 8.22 -14.94 -28.34
C ASP A 40 9.43 -14.43 -27.53
N HIS A 41 9.73 -13.13 -27.64
CA HIS A 41 10.88 -12.46 -27.01
C HIS A 41 12.24 -13.12 -27.28
N ARG A 42 12.35 -13.92 -28.35
CA ARG A 42 13.59 -14.62 -28.69
C ARG A 42 14.62 -13.66 -29.31
N ASN A 43 15.88 -14.01 -29.14
CA ASN A 43 17.00 -13.25 -29.71
C ASN A 43 16.97 -13.22 -31.24
N TYR A 44 17.35 -12.08 -31.80
CA TYR A 44 17.66 -11.83 -33.20
C TYR A 44 18.92 -10.98 -33.31
N TYR A 45 19.44 -10.83 -34.53
CA TYR A 45 20.73 -10.19 -34.75
C TYR A 45 20.61 -9.07 -35.78
N CYS A 46 21.35 -7.99 -35.55
CA CYS A 46 21.56 -6.97 -36.58
C CYS A 46 22.50 -7.49 -37.68
N PRO A 47 22.59 -6.82 -38.84
CA PRO A 47 23.52 -7.19 -39.92
C PRO A 47 24.99 -7.25 -39.49
N ASN A 48 25.38 -6.48 -38.47
CA ASN A 48 26.73 -6.48 -37.91
C ASN A 48 26.96 -7.56 -36.84
N GLY A 49 25.97 -8.42 -36.56
CA GLY A 49 26.12 -9.57 -35.65
C GLY A 49 25.80 -9.32 -34.16
N HIS A 50 25.39 -8.13 -33.74
CA HIS A 50 24.99 -7.89 -32.35
C HIS A 50 23.64 -8.55 -32.03
N GLN A 51 23.61 -9.29 -30.92
CA GLN A 51 22.41 -9.93 -30.39
C GLN A 51 21.48 -8.91 -29.74
N GLN A 52 20.18 -8.98 -30.05
CA GLN A 52 19.14 -8.16 -29.46
C GLN A 52 17.83 -8.95 -29.34
N HIS A 53 16.94 -8.52 -28.46
CA HIS A 53 15.60 -9.08 -28.32
C HIS A 53 14.63 -7.96 -27.98
N TYR A 54 13.36 -8.12 -28.30
CA TYR A 54 12.36 -7.19 -27.79
C TYR A 54 12.09 -7.55 -26.33
N ILE A 55 12.41 -6.64 -25.43
CA ILE A 55 12.08 -6.80 -24.02
C ILE A 55 10.56 -6.90 -23.91
N LYS A 56 10.07 -7.83 -23.07
CA LYS A 56 8.70 -7.78 -22.57
C LYS A 56 8.57 -6.54 -21.70
N GLY A 57 8.45 -5.40 -22.35
CA GLY A 57 8.17 -4.15 -21.68
C GLY A 57 6.79 -4.34 -21.10
N SER A 58 6.72 -4.43 -19.78
CA SER A 58 5.49 -4.16 -19.05
C SER A 58 4.90 -2.95 -19.73
N SER A 59 3.82 -3.14 -20.49
CA SER A 59 3.30 -2.07 -21.33
C SER A 59 3.11 -0.86 -20.43
N GLN A 60 3.11 0.35 -20.98
CA GLN A 60 2.79 1.52 -20.14
C GLN A 60 1.52 1.25 -19.33
N ALA A 61 0.57 0.48 -19.89
CA ALA A 61 -0.59 -0.03 -19.17
C ALA A 61 -0.28 -1.02 -18.03
N GLU A 62 0.62 -2.01 -18.19
CA GLU A 62 1.00 -2.93 -17.09
C GLU A 62 1.76 -2.21 -15.97
N LYS A 63 2.61 -1.23 -16.30
CA LYS A 63 3.27 -0.38 -15.29
C LYS A 63 2.25 0.47 -14.53
N LEU A 64 1.33 1.10 -15.25
CA LEU A 64 0.24 1.88 -14.66
C LEU A 64 -0.69 1.01 -13.81
N GLN A 65 -0.98 -0.23 -14.23
CA GLN A 65 -1.76 -1.18 -13.46
C GLN A 65 -1.05 -1.57 -12.16
N ALA A 66 0.24 -1.90 -12.22
CA ALA A 66 1.03 -2.21 -11.03
C ALA A 66 1.12 -1.01 -10.07
N GLU A 67 1.25 0.20 -10.58
CA GLU A 67 1.27 1.43 -9.78
C GLU A 67 -0.10 1.71 -9.14
N LEU A 68 -1.19 1.49 -9.88
CA LEU A 68 -2.56 1.62 -9.39
C LEU A 68 -2.87 0.59 -8.30
N GLU A 69 -2.40 -0.65 -8.46
CA GLU A 69 -2.53 -1.70 -7.43
C GLU A 69 -1.74 -1.37 -6.16
N ARG A 70 -0.50 -0.89 -6.31
CA ARG A 70 0.33 -0.42 -5.18
C ARG A 70 -0.35 0.73 -4.44
N THR A 71 -0.91 1.68 -5.17
CA THR A 71 -1.62 2.83 -4.61
C THR A 71 -2.87 2.39 -3.86
N ARG A 72 -3.70 1.52 -4.46
CA ARG A 72 -4.89 0.94 -3.80
C ARG A 72 -4.54 0.20 -2.51
N THR A 73 -3.48 -0.60 -2.54
CA THR A 73 -3.00 -1.33 -1.36
C THR A 73 -2.55 -0.36 -0.27
N ARG A 74 -1.82 0.70 -0.63
CA ARG A 74 -1.39 1.74 0.32
C ARG A 74 -2.57 2.46 0.94
N GLU A 75 -3.56 2.87 0.15
CA GLU A 75 -4.77 3.54 0.65
C GLU A 75 -5.56 2.63 1.60
N LYS A 76 -5.74 1.36 1.24
CA LYS A 76 -6.40 0.38 2.11
C LYS A 76 -5.69 0.27 3.45
N ASN A 77 -4.37 0.08 3.44
CA ASN A 77 -3.57 -0.03 4.66
C ASN A 77 -3.65 1.23 5.52
N GLN A 78 -3.64 2.41 4.89
CA GLN A 78 -3.80 3.68 5.60
C GLN A 78 -5.18 3.82 6.25
N ARG A 79 -6.25 3.40 5.57
CA ARG A 79 -7.61 3.41 6.12
C ARG A 79 -7.74 2.46 7.30
N GLU A 80 -7.25 1.24 7.17
CA GLU A 80 -7.26 0.25 8.26
C GLU A 80 -6.44 0.73 9.47
N TYR A 81 -5.28 1.34 9.23
CA TYR A 81 -4.47 1.92 10.30
C TYR A 81 -5.21 3.05 11.02
N ALA A 82 -5.80 3.99 10.27
CA ALA A 82 -6.56 5.10 10.84
C ALA A 82 -7.78 4.62 11.65
N GLU A 83 -8.47 3.58 11.17
CA GLU A 83 -9.58 2.95 11.90
C GLU A 83 -9.13 2.34 13.22
N ARG A 84 -8.08 1.52 13.21
CA ARG A 84 -7.52 0.91 14.44
C ARG A 84 -7.08 1.97 15.45
N GLU A 85 -6.46 3.05 15.00
CA GLU A 85 -6.07 4.15 15.89
C GLU A 85 -7.27 4.90 16.47
N ARG A 86 -8.35 5.09 15.69
CA ARG A 86 -9.61 5.65 16.22
C ARG A 86 -10.22 4.75 17.28
N GLU A 87 -10.28 3.45 17.04
CA GLU A 87 -10.81 2.48 18.01
C GLU A 87 -10.00 2.46 19.30
N ARG A 88 -8.66 2.46 19.19
CA ARG A 88 -7.75 2.53 20.34
C ARG A 88 -7.97 3.79 21.16
N ARG A 89 -8.10 4.94 20.50
CA ARG A 89 -8.38 6.23 21.17
C ARG A 89 -9.72 6.20 21.90
N LEU A 90 -10.76 5.73 21.23
CA LEU A 90 -12.10 5.64 21.82
C LEU A 90 -12.12 4.69 23.02
N LYS A 91 -11.44 3.55 22.93
CA LYS A 91 -11.29 2.61 24.05
C LYS A 91 -10.57 3.25 25.23
N ALA A 92 -9.42 3.87 24.99
CA ALA A 92 -8.65 4.55 26.02
C ALA A 92 -9.44 5.70 26.68
N GLU A 93 -10.23 6.44 25.90
CA GLU A 93 -11.10 7.50 26.42
C GLU A 93 -12.19 6.94 27.34
N ARG A 94 -12.86 5.85 26.93
CA ARG A 94 -13.87 5.16 27.74
C ARG A 94 -13.27 4.63 29.04
N GLU A 95 -12.09 4.01 28.97
CA GLU A 95 -11.38 3.52 30.16
C GLU A 95 -11.01 4.65 31.11
N ARG A 96 -10.49 5.77 30.58
CA ARG A 96 -10.19 6.97 31.38
C ARG A 96 -11.44 7.56 32.03
N ALA A 97 -12.55 7.65 31.29
CA ALA A 97 -13.81 8.15 31.81
C ALA A 97 -14.35 7.26 32.94
N ALA A 98 -14.31 5.93 32.75
CA ALA A 98 -14.72 4.96 33.78
C ALA A 98 -13.84 5.06 35.03
N ALA A 99 -12.51 5.10 34.87
CA ALA A 99 -11.57 5.26 35.97
C ALA A 99 -11.80 6.57 36.74
N ARG A 100 -11.96 7.68 36.02
CA ARG A 100 -12.32 8.99 36.62
C ARG A 100 -13.63 8.89 37.41
N GLY A 101 -14.66 8.25 36.86
CA GLY A 101 -15.93 8.03 37.54
C GLY A 101 -15.78 7.26 38.86
N GLN A 102 -14.97 6.20 38.88
CA GLN A 102 -14.69 5.45 40.12
C GLN A 102 -13.93 6.29 41.15
N VAL A 103 -12.90 7.03 40.71
CA VAL A 103 -12.14 7.93 41.58
C VAL A 103 -13.05 9.01 42.18
N THR A 104 -13.87 9.68 41.37
CA THR A 104 -14.83 10.68 41.85
C THR A 104 -15.82 10.09 42.83
N LYS A 105 -16.36 8.88 42.55
CA LYS A 105 -17.27 8.18 43.46
C LYS A 105 -16.62 7.91 44.82
N ILE A 106 -15.37 7.44 44.83
CA ILE A 106 -14.62 7.17 46.06
C ILE A 106 -14.31 8.48 46.79
N LYS A 107 -13.82 9.51 46.09
CA LYS A 107 -13.53 10.86 46.62
C LYS A 107 -14.78 11.42 47.32
N ASN A 108 -15.94 11.35 46.66
CA ASN A 108 -17.20 11.82 47.24
C ASN A 108 -17.64 10.99 48.47
N ARG A 109 -17.47 9.66 48.46
CA ARG A 109 -17.81 8.83 49.63
C ARG A 109 -16.92 9.13 50.82
N VAL A 110 -15.61 9.08 50.62
CA VAL A 110 -14.62 9.35 51.67
C VAL A 110 -14.78 10.76 52.21
N GLY A 111 -14.98 11.74 51.33
CA GLY A 111 -15.17 13.13 51.72
C GLY A 111 -16.39 13.34 52.62
N ASN A 112 -17.46 12.61 52.38
CA ASN A 112 -18.65 12.60 53.24
C ASN A 112 -18.51 11.68 54.47
N GLY A 113 -17.31 11.14 54.74
CA GLY A 113 -17.05 10.23 55.85
C GLY A 113 -17.63 8.82 55.67
N VAL A 114 -17.99 8.41 54.45
CA VAL A 114 -18.62 7.12 54.16
C VAL A 114 -17.58 6.10 53.68
N CYS A 115 -17.56 4.91 54.29
CA CYS A 115 -16.71 3.79 53.88
C CYS A 115 -17.04 3.34 52.44
N PRO A 116 -16.05 3.27 51.51
CA PRO A 116 -16.31 2.82 50.14
C PRO A 116 -16.66 1.33 50.06
N CYS A 117 -16.26 0.52 51.05
CA CYS A 117 -16.44 -0.94 51.04
C CYS A 117 -17.78 -1.39 51.63
N CYS A 118 -18.22 -0.80 52.76
CA CYS A 118 -19.39 -1.28 53.51
C CYS A 118 -20.46 -0.21 53.79
N ASN A 119 -20.35 0.98 53.19
CA ASN A 119 -21.28 2.12 53.36
C ASN A 119 -21.49 2.59 54.81
N ARG A 120 -20.66 2.17 55.77
CA ARG A 120 -20.70 2.70 57.14
C ARG A 120 -20.23 4.15 57.16
N THR A 121 -20.90 4.99 57.95
CA THR A 121 -20.57 6.41 58.11
C THR A 121 -19.70 6.63 59.34
N PHE A 122 -18.63 7.40 59.18
CA PHE A 122 -17.72 7.83 60.23
C PHE A 122 -17.84 9.36 60.39
N ALA A 123 -18.70 9.79 61.31
CA ALA A 123 -19.00 11.21 61.52
C ALA A 123 -17.76 12.07 61.82
N ASN A 124 -16.78 11.52 62.55
CA ASN A 124 -15.53 12.21 62.85
C ASN A 124 -14.67 12.44 61.60
N LEU A 125 -14.64 11.48 60.67
CA LEU A 125 -13.92 11.63 59.40
C LEU A 125 -14.58 12.69 58.52
N GLY A 126 -15.90 12.65 58.38
CA GLY A 126 -16.64 13.66 57.61
C GLY A 126 -16.41 15.08 58.16
N ARG A 127 -16.50 15.26 59.48
CA ARG A 127 -16.22 16.55 60.12
C ARG A 127 -14.78 17.01 59.94
N HIS A 128 -13.83 16.08 60.04
CA HIS A 128 -12.40 16.36 59.83
C HIS A 128 -12.15 16.84 58.40
N ILE A 129 -12.67 16.14 57.39
CA ILE A 129 -12.48 16.53 55.98
C ILE A 129 -13.16 17.88 55.71
N SER A 130 -14.40 18.09 56.14
CA SER A 130 -15.09 19.38 55.92
C SER A 130 -14.38 20.57 56.57
N GLY A 131 -13.68 20.36 57.69
CA GLY A 131 -12.94 21.42 58.39
C GLY A 131 -11.53 21.64 57.84
N GLN A 132 -10.75 20.57 57.69
CA GLN A 132 -9.32 20.64 57.37
C GLN A 132 -9.01 20.48 55.88
N HIS A 133 -9.93 19.91 55.11
CA HIS A 133 -9.76 19.60 53.68
C HIS A 133 -10.99 20.01 52.85
N PRO A 134 -11.40 21.29 52.87
CA PRO A 134 -12.59 21.76 52.15
C PRO A 134 -12.50 21.50 50.63
N ASP A 135 -11.30 21.52 50.06
CA ASP A 135 -11.07 21.26 48.62
C ASP A 135 -11.02 19.76 48.26
N PHE A 136 -11.14 18.86 49.25
CA PHE A 136 -11.15 17.43 48.98
C PHE A 136 -12.41 16.98 48.24
N ILE A 137 -13.49 17.76 48.21
CA ILE A 137 -14.71 17.47 47.44
C ILE A 137 -14.92 18.51 46.33
N SER A 138 -14.43 19.75 46.51
CA SER A 138 -14.55 20.82 45.52
C SER A 138 -13.68 20.55 44.29
N LYS A 139 -14.32 20.52 43.12
CA LYS A 139 -13.79 20.36 41.75
C LYS A 139 -12.40 19.71 41.62
#